data_AF-A0A6A5QUV9-F1
#
_entry.id   AF-A0A6A5QUV9-F1
#
_cell.length_a   1.000
_cell.length_b   1.000
_cell.length_c   1.000
_cell.angle_alpha   90.00
_cell.angle_beta   90.00
_cell.angle_gamma   90.00
#
_symmetry.space_group_name_H-M   'P 1'
#
loop_
_entity.id
_entity.type
_entity.pdbx_description
1 polymer ?
#
loop_
_entity_poly.entity_id
_entity_poly.type
_entity_poly.pdbx_seq_one_letter_code
_entity_poly.pdbx_strand_id
1 'polypeptide(L)'
;MRCRDPSSDRSTMKSFSLAVLGFASLTLCAPGYLETPQPDLQATIERYVFNIPIDEFIKNRKDKIGPPELDWSSDGCPSGPDDSNLKNSC
;
A
#
# COMPACT_ATOMS: atom_id res chain seq x y z
N MET A 1 4.44 -9.37 20.57
CA MET A 1 3.90 -8.72 21.80
C MET A 1 2.85 -9.64 22.37
N ARG A 2 3.12 -10.29 23.51
CA ARG A 2 2.19 -11.16 24.25
C ARG A 2 2.15 -10.64 25.68
N CYS A 3 1.01 -10.12 26.12
CA CYS A 3 0.75 -9.94 27.53
C CYS A 3 0.03 -11.19 28.03
N ARG A 4 0.56 -11.74 29.13
CA ARG A 4 0.11 -12.94 29.82
C ARG A 4 -0.68 -12.48 31.04
N ASP A 5 -1.87 -13.02 31.20
CA ASP A 5 -2.72 -12.93 32.39
C ASP A 5 -2.59 -14.21 33.24
N PRO A 6 -3.19 -14.34 34.45
CA PRO A 6 -3.53 -13.33 35.48
C PRO A 6 -3.24 -13.83 36.92
N SER A 7 -3.69 -13.04 37.90
CA SER A 7 -4.24 -13.47 39.20
C SER A 7 -3.27 -13.80 40.35
N SER A 8 -3.17 -12.85 41.30
CA SER A 8 -2.83 -13.14 42.70
C SER A 8 -3.82 -12.40 43.59
N ASP A 9 -4.57 -13.19 44.35
CA ASP A 9 -5.59 -12.79 45.32
C ASP A 9 -4.94 -12.38 46.67
N ARG A 10 -5.62 -11.46 47.37
CA ARG A 10 -5.65 -11.23 48.83
C ARG A 10 -4.70 -10.19 49.48
N SER A 11 -5.39 -9.24 50.11
CA SER A 11 -5.06 -8.47 51.32
C SER A 11 -4.42 -7.09 51.15
N THR A 12 -5.23 -6.09 51.51
CA THR A 12 -4.85 -4.79 52.04
C THR A 12 -4.01 -3.90 51.12
N MET A 13 -4.68 -3.14 50.25
CA MET A 13 -4.61 -1.67 50.22
C MET A 13 -5.31 -1.14 48.95
N LYS A 14 -6.37 -0.34 49.16
CA LYS A 14 -6.94 0.72 48.29
C LYS A 14 -7.43 0.39 46.86
N SER A 15 -8.66 0.87 46.62
CA SER A 15 -9.23 1.34 45.34
C SER A 15 -9.69 0.31 44.30
N PHE A 16 -10.98 0.33 43.97
CA PHE A 16 -11.60 -0.18 42.72
C PHE A 16 -13.06 0.36 42.70
N SER A 17 -13.70 0.86 41.65
CA SER A 17 -13.40 1.01 40.23
C SER A 17 -14.38 2.03 39.65
N LEU A 18 -13.92 2.92 38.77
CA LEU A 18 -14.79 3.78 37.95
C LEU A 18 -15.00 3.14 36.57
N ALA A 19 -16.28 3.09 36.17
CA ALA A 19 -16.84 3.18 34.82
C ALA A 19 -16.29 2.29 33.68
N VAL A 20 -17.08 1.30 33.27
CA VAL A 20 -16.98 0.62 31.96
C VAL A 20 -18.29 0.85 31.21
N LEU A 21 -18.30 1.69 30.17
CA LEU A 21 -19.33 1.74 29.11
C LEU A 21 -18.94 2.80 28.06
N GLY A 22 -18.40 2.40 26.91
CA GLY A 22 -18.11 3.38 25.84
C GLY A 22 -17.33 2.91 24.60
N PHE A 23 -17.34 1.63 24.22
CA PHE A 23 -16.56 1.16 23.06
C PHE A 23 -17.35 0.26 22.11
N ALA A 24 -18.53 0.71 21.64
CA ALA A 24 -19.36 -0.08 20.70
C ALA A 24 -19.41 0.47 19.25
N SER A 25 -18.75 1.59 18.92
CA SER A 25 -19.11 2.34 17.70
C SER A 25 -18.11 2.31 16.53
N LEU A 26 -17.09 1.43 16.51
CA LEU A 26 -16.00 1.52 15.52
C LEU A 26 -16.05 0.50 14.35
N THR A 27 -17.14 -0.25 14.16
CA THR A 27 -17.12 -1.38 13.20
C THR A 27 -17.54 -1.06 11.76
N LEU A 28 -17.87 0.18 11.39
CA LEU A 28 -18.48 0.49 10.08
C LEU A 28 -17.58 1.21 9.05
N CYS A 29 -16.26 1.12 9.18
CA CYS A 29 -15.32 1.61 8.17
C CYS A 29 -14.24 0.57 7.87
N ALA A 30 -14.61 -0.51 7.17
CA ALA A 30 -13.63 -1.38 6.52
C ALA A 30 -13.89 -1.31 5.00
N PRO A 31 -12.94 -0.82 4.18
CA PRO A 31 -13.09 -0.83 2.73
C PRO A 31 -13.23 -2.28 2.23
N GLY A 32 -14.37 -2.59 1.63
CA GLY A 32 -14.77 -3.94 1.21
C GLY A 32 -14.16 -4.41 -0.12
N TYR A 33 -12.87 -4.14 -0.34
CA TYR A 33 -12.15 -4.68 -1.50
C TYR A 33 -10.72 -5.01 -1.07
N LEU A 34 -10.54 -6.19 -0.48
CA LEU A 34 -9.22 -6.81 -0.37
C LEU A 34 -8.94 -7.47 -1.72
N GLU A 35 -8.55 -6.66 -2.70
CA GLU A 35 -7.75 -7.13 -3.82
C GLU A 35 -6.54 -7.80 -3.19
N THR A 36 -6.44 -9.13 -3.27
CA THR A 36 -5.27 -9.82 -2.73
C THR A 36 -4.08 -9.28 -3.50
N PRO A 37 -3.11 -8.63 -2.84
CA PRO A 37 -1.94 -8.10 -3.51
C PRO A 37 -1.32 -9.26 -4.29
N GLN A 38 -1.20 -9.13 -5.60
CA GLN A 38 -0.44 -10.10 -6.39
C GLN A 38 1.03 -9.76 -6.13
N PRO A 39 1.74 -10.50 -5.25
CA PRO A 39 3.08 -10.12 -4.82
C PRO A 39 4.04 -10.04 -6.01
N ASP A 40 3.80 -10.87 -7.03
CA ASP A 40 4.60 -10.93 -8.25
C ASP A 40 4.39 -9.72 -9.16
N LEU A 41 3.17 -9.17 -9.22
CA LEU A 41 2.86 -7.97 -10.00
C LEU A 41 3.44 -6.72 -9.32
N GLN A 42 3.30 -6.61 -8.00
CA GLN A 42 3.86 -5.52 -7.22
C GLN A 42 5.40 -5.46 -7.35
N ALA A 43 6.07 -6.61 -7.17
CA ALA A 43 7.52 -6.70 -7.34
C ALA A 43 7.96 -6.36 -8.77
N THR A 44 7.14 -6.72 -9.77
CA THR A 44 7.38 -6.34 -11.16
C THR A 44 7.28 -4.82 -11.33
N ILE A 45 6.21 -4.18 -10.90
CA ILE A 45 6.04 -2.72 -10.98
C ILE A 45 7.20 -2.00 -10.30
N GLU A 46 7.59 -2.42 -9.10
CA GLU A 46 8.72 -1.85 -8.37
C GLU A 46 10.02 -1.96 -9.16
N ARG A 47 10.25 -3.09 -9.83
CA ARG A 47 11.43 -3.24 -10.69
C ARG A 47 11.39 -2.24 -11.86
N TYR A 48 10.24 -2.07 -12.52
CA TYR A 48 10.09 -1.16 -13.66
C TYR A 48 10.23 0.31 -13.25
N VAL A 49 9.78 0.68 -12.05
CA VAL A 49 9.82 2.06 -11.56
C VAL A 49 11.18 2.43 -10.97
N PHE A 50 11.84 1.51 -10.26
CA PHE A 50 13.00 1.85 -9.43
C PHE A 50 14.32 1.18 -9.84
N ASN A 51 14.29 0.04 -10.53
CA ASN A 51 15.46 -0.82 -10.67
C ASN A 51 15.96 -1.00 -12.11
N ILE A 52 15.24 -0.53 -13.13
CA ILE A 52 15.71 -0.55 -14.51
C ILE A 52 16.13 0.85 -14.99
N PRO A 53 17.12 0.96 -15.89
CA PRO A 53 17.44 2.22 -16.55
C PRO A 53 16.27 2.76 -17.35
N ILE A 54 16.16 4.08 -17.47
CA ILE A 54 15.06 4.75 -18.20
C ILE A 54 14.98 4.30 -19.67
N ASP A 55 16.12 4.06 -20.33
CA ASP A 55 16.16 3.59 -21.72
C ASP A 55 15.56 2.18 -21.85
N GLU A 56 15.79 1.31 -20.86
CA GLU A 56 15.19 -0.02 -20.80
C GLU A 56 13.67 0.08 -20.56
N PHE A 57 13.25 0.96 -19.66
CA PHE A 57 11.83 1.24 -19.43
C PHE A 57 11.11 1.72 -20.70
N ILE A 58 11.68 2.70 -21.40
CA ILE A 58 11.11 3.23 -22.66
C ILE A 58 10.96 2.13 -23.70
N LYS A 59 12.00 1.29 -23.86
CA LYS A 59 11.97 0.16 -24.79
C LYS A 59 10.86 -0.83 -24.40
N ASN A 60 10.83 -1.25 -23.14
CA ASN A 60 9.84 -2.23 -22.67
C ASN A 60 8.41 -1.69 -22.81
N ARG A 61 8.17 -0.41 -22.51
CA ARG A 61 6.87 0.23 -22.69
C ARG A 61 6.46 0.32 -24.15
N LYS A 62 7.39 0.70 -25.05
CA LYS A 62 7.13 0.76 -26.50
C LYS A 62 6.78 -0.61 -27.07
N ASP A 63 7.51 -1.63 -26.65
CA ASP A 63 7.37 -3.00 -27.16
C ASP A 63 6.35 -3.82 -26.34
N LYS A 64 5.76 -3.23 -25.29
CA LYS A 64 4.84 -3.86 -24.32
C LYS A 64 5.40 -5.16 -23.73
N ILE A 65 6.69 -5.14 -23.40
CA ILE A 65 7.41 -6.26 -22.79
C ILE A 65 7.09 -6.27 -21.30
N GLY A 66 6.36 -7.28 -20.83
CA GLY A 66 6.03 -7.49 -19.43
C GLY A 66 4.78 -8.36 -19.26
N PRO A 67 4.32 -8.55 -18.02
CA PRO A 67 3.07 -9.25 -17.73
C PRO A 67 1.86 -8.57 -18.39
N PRO A 68 0.85 -9.34 -18.83
CA PRO A 68 -0.36 -8.80 -19.45
C PRO A 68 -1.21 -7.93 -18.51
N GLU A 69 -0.98 -8.02 -17.20
CA GLU A 69 -1.66 -7.23 -16.17
C GLU A 69 -1.17 -5.77 -16.12
N LEU A 70 -0.02 -5.45 -16.71
CA LEU A 70 0.48 -4.08 -16.77
C LEU A 70 -0.27 -3.24 -17.79
N ASP A 71 -0.80 -2.11 -17.34
CA ASP A 71 -1.31 -1.07 -18.24
C ASP A 71 -0.15 -0.22 -18.76
N TRP A 72 -0.03 -0.17 -20.09
CA TRP A 72 0.99 0.60 -20.81
C TRP A 72 0.44 1.92 -21.37
N SER A 73 -0.85 2.21 -21.14
CA SER A 73 -1.47 3.46 -21.54
C SER A 73 -0.87 4.65 -20.78
N SER A 74 -0.77 5.80 -21.46
CA SER A 74 -0.30 7.03 -20.83
C SER A 74 -0.56 8.20 -21.77
N ASP A 75 -1.07 9.27 -21.18
CA ASP A 75 -1.41 10.51 -21.87
C ASP A 75 -0.22 11.50 -21.87
N GLY A 76 0.99 11.02 -21.55
CA GLY A 76 2.19 11.84 -21.45
C GLY A 76 2.10 12.86 -20.31
N CYS A 77 2.57 14.09 -20.54
CA CYS A 77 2.47 15.18 -19.58
C CYS A 77 1.20 16.02 -19.88
N PRO A 78 0.01 15.71 -19.32
CA PRO A 78 -1.26 16.35 -19.72
C PRO A 78 -1.30 17.87 -19.48
N SER A 79 -0.48 18.37 -18.56
CA SER A 79 -0.38 19.78 -18.19
C SER A 79 1.07 20.31 -18.27
N GLY A 80 2.00 19.52 -18.81
CA GLY A 80 3.41 19.87 -18.94
C GLY A 80 3.74 20.48 -20.31
N PRO A 81 4.85 21.22 -20.43
CA PRO A 81 5.33 21.63 -21.74
C PRO A 81 5.63 20.41 -22.62
N ASP A 82 5.34 20.54 -23.91
CA ASP A 82 5.50 19.47 -24.92
C ASP A 82 6.99 19.31 -25.32
N ASP A 83 7.88 19.18 -24.34
CA ASP A 83 9.32 19.00 -24.52
C ASP A 83 9.66 17.51 -24.63
N SER A 84 10.33 17.13 -25.72
CA SER A 84 10.81 15.76 -25.97
C SER A 84 11.63 15.16 -24.82
N ASN A 85 12.32 15.98 -24.01
CA ASN A 85 13.10 15.49 -22.87
C ASN A 85 12.23 15.15 -21.67
N LEU A 86 11.05 15.77 -21.54
CA LEU A 86 10.16 15.58 -20.40
C LEU A 86 9.21 14.39 -20.60
N LYS A 87 8.92 14.03 -21.85
CA LYS A 87 7.94 12.99 -22.22
C LYS A 87 8.25 11.61 -21.64
N ASN A 88 9.53 11.29 -21.44
CA ASN A 88 9.95 9.98 -20.93
C ASN A 88 9.79 9.85 -19.41
N SER A 89 9.60 10.98 -18.72
CA SER A 89 9.49 11.03 -17.26
C SER A 89 8.05 11.12 -16.75
N CYS A 90 7.04 11.28 -17.63
CA CYS A 90 5.64 11.62 -17.26
C CYS A 90 4.67 10.44 -17.09
#